data_AF-A0A443RRG2-F1
#
_entry.id   AF-A0A443RRG2-F1
#
_cell.length_a   1.000
_cell.length_b   1.000
_cell.length_c   1.000
_cell.angle_alpha   90.00
_cell.angle_beta   90.00
_cell.angle_gamma   90.00
#
_symmetry.space_group_name_H-M   'P 1'
#
loop_
_entity.id
_entity.type
_entity.pdbx_description
1 polymer ?
#
loop_
_entity_poly.entity_id
_entity_poly.type
_entity_poly.pdbx_seq_one_letter_code
_entity_poly.pdbx_strand_id
1 'polypeptide(L)'
;MCCFILPSIIPYWFWNESLWNAFFVCAIFRLCFSLNVAFCVNSVSHIWGNKPYDKNILSTENKGVSFFAIGEGYHNYHHTFPWDYSTSELGWKINLTTLFIDVCAFFGLAYDRKTATKETIKMKKLKNCISETTKATT
;
A
#
# COMPACT_ATOMS: atom_id res chain seq x y z
N MET A 1 19.14 5.03 15.85
CA MET A 1 19.45 6.47 15.81
C MET A 1 18.37 7.27 15.06
N CYS A 2 18.15 7.03 13.76
CA CYS A 2 17.25 7.84 12.92
C CYS A 2 15.75 7.79 13.28
N CYS A 3 15.28 6.76 13.98
CA CYS A 3 13.86 6.60 14.31
C CYS A 3 13.42 7.35 15.59
N PHE A 4 14.35 7.59 16.52
CA PHE A 4 14.05 8.19 17.83
C PHE A 4 14.81 9.49 18.04
N ILE A 5 16.11 9.52 17.74
CA ILE A 5 16.95 10.68 18.05
C ILE A 5 16.65 11.83 17.07
N LEU A 6 16.69 11.58 15.76
CA LEU A 6 16.41 12.62 14.77
C LEU A 6 15.00 13.21 14.91
N PRO A 7 13.92 12.41 15.05
CA PRO A 7 12.56 12.95 15.14
C PRO A 7 12.30 13.70 16.45
N SER A 8 13.10 13.52 17.49
CA SER A 8 12.98 14.27 18.75
C SER A 8 13.85 15.53 18.77
N ILE A 9 15.05 15.48 18.19
CA ILE A 9 15.98 16.62 18.18
C ILE A 9 15.51 17.68 17.16
N ILE A 10 15.01 17.28 15.99
CA ILE A 10 14.61 18.20 14.91
C ILE A 10 13.52 19.18 15.39
N PRO A 11 12.36 18.76 15.94
CA PRO A 11 11.35 19.65 16.50
C PRO A 11 11.88 20.57 17.60
N TYR A 12 12.72 20.04 18.49
CA TYR A 12 13.31 20.78 19.59
C TYR A 12 14.17 21.95 19.10
N TRP A 13 15.07 21.71 18.13
CA TRP A 13 16.01 22.73 17.66
C TRP A 13 15.40 23.76 16.71
N PHE A 14 14.52 23.34 15.80
CA PHE A 14 14.05 24.22 14.72
C PHE A 14 12.67 24.85 14.98
N TRP A 15 11.84 24.24 15.85
CA TRP A 15 10.50 24.76 16.19
C TRP A 15 10.37 25.11 17.67
N ASN A 16 11.45 25.01 18.45
CA ASN A 16 11.47 25.27 19.89
C ASN A 16 10.41 24.47 20.66
N GLU A 17 10.10 23.25 20.20
CA GLU A 17 9.18 22.32 20.86
C GLU A 17 9.85 21.70 22.10
N SER A 18 9.09 21.31 23.12
CA SER A 18 9.67 20.64 24.29
C SER A 18 10.23 19.26 23.95
N LEU A 19 11.38 18.88 24.54
CA LEU A 19 11.96 17.54 24.34
C LEU A 19 11.00 16.42 24.72
N TRP A 20 10.15 16.64 25.72
CA TRP A 20 9.14 15.68 26.15
C TRP A 20 8.10 15.44 25.04
N ASN A 21 7.48 16.49 24.51
CA ASN A 21 6.51 16.36 23.42
C ASN A 21 7.17 15.81 22.15
N ALA A 22 8.35 16.31 21.79
CA ALA A 22 9.07 15.85 20.61
C ALA A 22 9.44 14.35 20.69
N PHE A 23 9.74 13.84 21.89
CA PHE A 23 9.99 12.41 22.07
C PHE A 23 8.70 11.58 21.99
N PHE A 24 7.69 11.90 22.80
CA PHE A 24 6.49 11.06 22.87
C PHE A 24 5.61 11.16 21.61
N VAL A 25 5.53 12.32 20.97
CA VAL A 25 4.69 12.51 19.79
C VAL A 25 5.47 12.19 18.51
N CYS A 26 6.57 12.89 18.25
CA CYS A 26 7.27 12.80 16.96
C CYS A 26 8.10 11.51 16.80
N ALA A 27 8.54 10.89 17.91
CA ALA A 27 9.22 9.60 17.86
C ALA A 27 8.29 8.43 18.21
N ILE A 28 7.75 8.38 19.43
CA ILE A 28 7.00 7.19 19.91
C ILE A 28 5.65 7.05 19.20
N PHE A 29 4.77 8.05 19.29
CA PHE A 29 3.44 7.97 18.66
C PHE A 29 3.56 7.78 17.16
N ARG A 30 4.43 8.53 16.48
CA ARG A 30 4.71 8.35 15.05
C ARG A 30 5.08 6.90 14.72
N LEU A 31 6.00 6.30 15.48
CA LEU A 31 6.42 4.91 15.26
C LEU A 31 5.25 3.93 15.47
N CYS A 32 4.54 4.04 16.59
CA CYS A 32 3.40 3.19 16.90
C CYS A 32 2.32 3.30 15.82
N PHE A 33 1.99 4.51 15.40
CA PHE A 33 1.00 4.76 14.36
C PHE A 33 1.44 4.13 13.02
N SER A 34 2.66 4.41 12.55
CA SER A 34 3.19 3.83 11.31
C SER A 34 3.21 2.30 11.35
N LEU A 35 3.58 1.70 12.49
CA LEU A 35 3.61 0.25 12.63
C LEU A 35 2.21 -0.36 12.60
N ASN A 36 1.24 0.25 13.28
CA ASN A 36 -0.16 -0.20 13.24
C ASN A 36 -0.74 -0.11 11.83
N VAL A 37 -0.45 0.97 11.09
CA VAL A 37 -0.84 1.10 9.68
C VAL A 37 -0.25 -0.03 8.83
N ALA A 38 1.04 -0.37 9.02
CA ALA A 38 1.67 -1.48 8.32
C ALA A 38 1.05 -2.85 8.71
N PHE A 39 0.70 -3.05 9.97
CA PHE A 39 0.01 -4.26 10.42
C PHE A 39 -1.42 -4.36 9.92
N CYS A 40 -2.11 -3.24 9.69
CA CYS A 40 -3.42 -3.22 9.04
C CYS A 40 -3.36 -3.80 7.62
N VAL A 41 -2.27 -3.64 6.88
CA VAL A 41 -2.10 -4.28 5.56
C VAL A 41 -2.13 -5.80 5.69
N ASN A 42 -1.45 -6.35 6.69
CA ASN A 42 -1.37 -7.81 6.91
C ASN A 42 -2.65 -8.39 7.54
N SER A 43 -3.46 -7.56 8.21
CA SER A 43 -4.66 -8.01 8.92
C SER A 43 -5.92 -7.60 8.16
N VAL A 44 -6.25 -6.31 8.15
CA VAL A 44 -7.47 -5.77 7.54
C VAL A 44 -7.55 -6.12 6.06
N SER A 45 -6.47 -5.95 5.28
CA SER A 45 -6.50 -6.29 3.85
C SER A 45 -6.56 -7.79 3.57
N HIS A 46 -6.48 -8.67 4.56
CA HIS A 46 -6.70 -10.11 4.39
C HIS A 46 -8.07 -10.59 4.87
N ILE A 47 -8.85 -9.73 5.54
CA ILE A 47 -10.14 -10.08 6.14
C ILE A 47 -11.28 -9.28 5.50
N TRP A 48 -11.09 -7.98 5.29
CA TRP A 48 -12.16 -7.05 4.89
C TRP A 48 -11.81 -6.29 3.61
N GLY A 49 -12.54 -6.60 2.53
CA GLY A 49 -12.45 -5.92 1.25
C GLY A 49 -12.99 -6.74 0.10
N ASN A 50 -12.80 -6.25 -1.12
CA ASN A 50 -13.25 -6.93 -2.34
C ASN A 50 -12.12 -7.79 -2.95
N LYS A 51 -12.46 -8.80 -3.74
CA LYS A 51 -11.48 -9.68 -4.43
C LYS A 51 -11.69 -9.74 -5.95
N PRO A 52 -11.44 -8.64 -6.68
CA PRO A 52 -11.78 -8.56 -8.10
C PRO A 52 -10.84 -9.35 -9.02
N TYR A 53 -9.64 -9.75 -8.57
CA TYR A 53 -8.64 -10.42 -9.42
C TYR A 53 -8.51 -11.91 -9.11
N ASP A 54 -8.40 -12.29 -7.83
CA ASP A 54 -8.38 -13.69 -7.42
C ASP A 54 -9.12 -13.87 -6.09
N LYS A 55 -10.24 -14.55 -6.12
CA LYS A 55 -11.03 -14.83 -4.91
C LYS A 55 -10.54 -16.01 -4.09
N ASN A 56 -9.64 -16.84 -4.63
CA ASN A 56 -9.15 -18.04 -3.95
C ASN A 56 -8.06 -17.72 -2.94
N ILE A 57 -7.47 -16.53 -3.02
CA ILE A 57 -6.52 -16.00 -2.04
C ILE A 57 -7.24 -15.17 -0.97
N LEU A 58 -6.63 -15.02 0.20
CA LEU A 58 -7.22 -14.27 1.31
C LEU A 58 -7.13 -12.76 1.13
N SER A 59 -6.11 -12.26 0.41
CA SER A 59 -5.89 -10.83 0.19
C SER A 59 -7.08 -10.15 -0.50
N THR A 60 -7.37 -8.93 -0.09
CA THR A 60 -8.50 -8.11 -0.50
C THR A 60 -8.06 -6.69 -0.86
N GLU A 61 -8.90 -6.02 -1.62
CA GLU A 61 -8.82 -4.60 -1.93
C GLU A 61 -9.49 -3.78 -0.83
N ASN A 62 -8.72 -2.94 -0.14
CA ASN A 62 -9.23 -2.05 0.91
C ASN A 62 -8.75 -0.61 0.71
N LYS A 63 -9.66 0.28 0.29
CA LYS A 63 -9.36 1.70 0.02
C LYS A 63 -8.92 2.47 1.26
N GLY A 64 -9.49 2.14 2.43
CA GLY A 64 -9.11 2.79 3.69
C GLY A 64 -7.69 2.46 4.09
N VAL A 65 -7.32 1.17 4.02
CA VAL A 65 -5.93 0.74 4.24
C VAL A 65 -5.00 1.34 3.19
N SER A 66 -5.43 1.40 1.92
CA SER A 66 -4.62 2.01 0.85
C SER A 66 -4.32 3.49 1.14
N PHE A 67 -5.30 4.26 1.62
CA PHE A 67 -5.08 5.65 1.99
C PHE A 67 -4.07 5.81 3.13
N PHE A 68 -4.22 5.06 4.23
CA PHE A 68 -3.31 5.18 5.37
C PHE A 68 -1.92 4.60 5.09
N ALA A 69 -1.84 3.51 4.32
CA ALA A 69 -0.60 2.82 3.97
C ALA A 69 0.00 3.30 2.63
N ILE A 70 -0.39 4.48 2.15
CA ILE A 70 0.26 5.18 1.03
C ILE A 70 0.19 4.39 -0.31
N GLY A 71 -0.82 3.52 -0.47
CA GLY A 71 -1.05 2.73 -1.67
C GLY A 71 -1.18 1.23 -1.45
N GLU A 72 -0.63 0.71 -0.36
CA GLU A 72 -0.46 -0.74 -0.16
C GLU A 72 -1.74 -1.53 0.14
N GLY A 73 -2.91 -0.87 0.14
CA GLY A 73 -4.22 -1.51 0.35
C GLY A 73 -4.79 -2.21 -0.88
N TYR A 74 -4.14 -2.11 -2.05
CA TYR A 74 -4.53 -2.87 -3.25
C TYR A 74 -4.04 -4.33 -3.20
N HIS A 75 -4.35 -5.02 -2.10
CA HIS A 75 -3.65 -6.25 -1.73
C HIS A 75 -4.09 -7.47 -2.55
N ASN A 76 -5.32 -7.50 -3.08
CA ASN A 76 -5.74 -8.57 -3.99
C ASN A 76 -4.98 -8.49 -5.32
N TYR A 77 -4.81 -7.27 -5.86
CA TYR A 77 -4.00 -7.00 -7.04
C TYR A 77 -2.54 -7.37 -6.79
N HIS A 78 -1.95 -6.86 -5.71
CA HIS A 78 -0.55 -7.08 -5.37
C HIS A 78 -0.20 -8.58 -5.29
N HIS A 79 -1.01 -9.38 -4.58
CA HIS A 79 -0.78 -10.83 -4.52
C HIS A 79 -1.05 -11.55 -5.84
N THR A 80 -1.88 -10.99 -6.73
CA THR A 80 -2.16 -11.57 -8.05
C THR A 80 -1.06 -11.25 -9.07
N PHE A 81 -0.48 -10.05 -8.99
CA PHE A 81 0.56 -9.54 -9.88
C PHE A 81 1.76 -9.01 -9.07
N PRO A 82 2.49 -9.87 -8.34
CA PRO A 82 3.54 -9.44 -7.41
C PRO A 82 4.74 -8.75 -8.07
N TRP A 83 4.87 -8.87 -9.40
CA TRP A 83 5.91 -8.22 -10.19
C TRP A 83 5.54 -6.81 -10.68
N ASP A 84 4.30 -6.37 -10.51
CA ASP A 84 3.87 -5.03 -10.92
C ASP A 84 4.37 -3.98 -9.92
N TYR A 85 5.15 -3.01 -10.40
CA TYR A 85 5.77 -1.98 -9.58
C TYR A 85 4.78 -1.04 -8.87
N SER A 86 3.58 -0.87 -9.45
CA SER A 86 2.54 0.05 -8.97
C SER A 86 1.67 -0.59 -7.89
N THR A 87 1.81 -1.90 -7.66
CA THR A 87 1.03 -2.71 -6.69
C THR A 87 -0.49 -2.53 -6.81
N SER A 88 -0.97 -1.90 -7.89
CA SER A 88 -2.34 -1.48 -8.10
C SER A 88 -2.63 -1.24 -9.58
N GLU A 89 -3.83 -1.60 -10.03
CA GLU A 89 -4.31 -1.30 -11.39
C GLU A 89 -4.55 0.21 -11.61
N LEU A 90 -4.87 0.96 -10.54
CA LEU A 90 -5.35 2.34 -10.63
C LEU A 90 -4.24 3.40 -10.55
N GLY A 91 -2.98 2.99 -10.45
CA GLY A 91 -1.83 3.89 -10.37
C GLY A 91 -2.01 4.94 -9.27
N TRP A 92 -1.87 6.22 -9.62
CA TRP A 92 -1.78 7.33 -8.66
C TRP A 92 -3.05 7.65 -7.86
N LYS A 93 -4.21 7.04 -8.16
CA LYS A 93 -5.47 7.45 -7.52
C LYS A 93 -5.46 7.38 -6.00
N ILE A 94 -4.87 6.33 -5.43
CA ILE A 94 -4.67 6.16 -3.98
C ILE A 94 -3.27 5.58 -3.69
N ASN A 95 -2.39 5.49 -4.70
CA ASN A 95 -1.03 5.00 -4.54
C ASN A 95 0.00 6.12 -4.76
N LEU A 96 0.42 6.75 -3.65
CA LEU A 96 1.46 7.77 -3.67
C LEU A 96 2.85 7.15 -3.86
N THR A 97 3.04 5.88 -3.50
CA THR A 97 4.29 5.14 -3.76
C THR A 97 4.55 5.03 -5.27
N THR A 98 3.53 4.72 -6.08
CA THR A 98 3.65 4.71 -7.55
C THR A 98 4.08 6.09 -8.08
N LEU A 99 3.46 7.17 -7.59
CA LEU A 99 3.83 8.53 -7.98
C LEU A 99 5.29 8.85 -7.63
N PHE A 100 5.74 8.47 -6.43
CA PHE A 100 7.14 8.66 -6.02
C PHE A 100 8.10 7.91 -6.96
N ILE A 101 7.82 6.64 -7.27
CA ILE A 101 8.64 5.85 -8.21
C ILE A 101 8.66 6.49 -9.60
N ASP A 102 7.52 7.01 -10.07
CA ASP A 102 7.42 7.65 -11.38
C ASP A 102 8.20 8.96 -11.44
N VAL A 103 8.22 9.74 -10.35
CA VAL A 103 9.05 10.93 -10.22
C VAL A 103 10.53 10.55 -10.22
N CYS A 104 10.92 9.50 -9.49
CA CYS A 104 12.30 8.98 -9.55
C CYS A 104 12.67 8.53 -10.96
N ALA A 105 11.76 7.87 -11.68
CA ALA A 105 11.98 7.45 -13.04
C ALA A 105 12.10 8.63 -14.02
N PHE A 106 11.34 9.69 -13.80
CA PHE A 106 11.48 10.94 -14.56
C PHE A 106 12.87 11.56 -14.40
N PHE A 107 13.45 11.53 -13.19
CA PHE A 107 14.82 11.98 -12.94
C PHE A 107 15.90 10.95 -13.33
N GLY A 108 15.53 9.79 -13.89
CA GLY A 108 16.46 8.71 -14.24
C GLY A 108 17.04 7.94 -13.04
N LEU A 109 16.49 8.14 -11.83
CA LEU A 109 16.88 7.41 -10.62
C LEU A 109 16.27 6.00 -10.54
N ALA A 110 15.18 5.76 -11.28
CA ALA A 110 14.52 4.46 -11.41
C ALA A 110 14.29 4.10 -12.88
N TYR A 111 14.39 2.82 -13.22
CA TYR A 111 14.22 2.29 -14.58
C TYR A 111 13.60 0.89 -14.55
N ASP A 112 13.25 0.35 -15.72
CA ASP A 112 12.64 -0.99 -15.89
C ASP A 112 11.41 -1.24 -14.99
N ARG A 113 10.51 -0.25 -14.90
CA ARG A 113 9.23 -0.38 -14.19
C ARG A 113 8.34 -1.41 -14.87
N LYS A 114 8.19 -2.57 -14.26
CA LYS A 114 7.36 -3.67 -14.78
C LYS A 114 5.91 -3.46 -14.42
N THR A 115 5.01 -3.56 -15.40
CA THR A 115 3.57 -3.48 -15.17
C THR A 115 2.83 -4.65 -15.83
N ALA A 116 1.76 -5.13 -15.20
CA ALA A 116 0.89 -6.14 -15.76
C ALA A 116 0.10 -5.55 -16.95
N THR A 117 0.06 -6.29 -18.06
CA THR A 117 -0.65 -5.82 -19.26
C THR A 117 -2.17 -5.77 -19.02
N LYS A 118 -2.84 -4.84 -19.69
CA LYS A 118 -4.30 -4.68 -19.58
C LYS A 118 -5.03 -5.95 -19.96
N GLU A 119 -4.50 -6.69 -20.92
CA GLU A 119 -4.99 -7.97 -21.39
C GLU A 119 -4.89 -9.03 -20.28
N THR A 120 -3.72 -9.16 -19.63
CA THR A 120 -3.53 -10.10 -18.51
C THR A 120 -4.48 -9.78 -17.35
N ILE A 121 -4.63 -8.51 -17.00
CA ILE A 121 -5.54 -8.07 -15.93
C ILE A 121 -6.98 -8.42 -16.28
N LYS A 122 -7.43 -8.09 -17.50
CA LYS A 122 -8.79 -8.38 -17.98
C LYS A 122 -9.09 -9.87 -17.98
N MET A 123 -8.16 -10.69 -18.48
CA MET A 123 -8.31 -12.15 -18.50
C MET A 123 -8.43 -12.73 -17.09
N LYS A 124 -7.65 -12.22 -16.13
CA LYS A 124 -7.71 -12.65 -14.74
C LYS A 124 -9.04 -12.29 -14.07
N LYS A 125 -9.54 -11.07 -14.28
CA LYS A 125 -10.89 -10.64 -13.85
C LYS A 125 -11.99 -11.52 -14.44
N LEU A 126 -11.96 -11.77 -15.75
CA LEU A 126 -12.94 -12.63 -16.43
C LEU A 126 -12.95 -14.05 -15.84
N LYS A 127 -11.77 -14.65 -15.64
CA LYS A 127 -11.65 -15.97 -15.00
C LYS A 127 -12.23 -15.98 -13.60
N ASN A 128 -12.00 -14.92 -12.82
CA ASN A 128 -12.57 -14.75 -11.49
C ASN A 128 -14.11 -14.69 -11.54
N CYS A 129 -14.69 -13.86 -12.41
CA CYS A 129 -16.15 -13.76 -12.60
C CYS A 129 -16.79 -15.09 -13.04
N ILE A 130 -16.23 -15.77 -14.04
CA ILE A 130 -16.77 -17.07 -14.51
C ILE A 130 -16.83 -18.07 -13.36
N SER A 131 -15.74 -18.15 -12.58
CA SER A 131 -15.70 -19.05 -11.44
C SER A 131 -16.71 -18.68 -10.34
N GLU A 132 -17.19 -17.44 -10.27
CA GLU A 132 -18.26 -17.02 -9.33
C GLU A 132 -19.61 -17.51 -9.82
N THR A 133 -19.90 -17.32 -11.10
CA THR A 133 -21.14 -17.80 -11.71
C THR A 133 -21.28 -19.32 -11.57
N THR A 134 -20.21 -20.08 -11.83
CA THR A 134 -20.25 -21.55 -11.71
C THR A 134 -20.56 -22.01 -10.28
N LYS A 135 -20.02 -21.34 -9.26
CA LYS A 135 -20.30 -21.67 -7.84
C LYS A 135 -21.70 -21.27 -7.39
N ALA A 136 -22.33 -20.30 -8.05
CA ALA A 136 -23.68 -19.84 -7.70
C ALA A 136 -24.79 -20.71 -8.31
N THR A 137 -24.49 -21.49 -9.35
CA THR A 137 -25.44 -22.37 -10.05
C THR A 137 -25.42 -23.82 -9.55
N THR A 138 -24.54 -24.16 -8.62
CA THR A 138 -24.41 -25.47 -7.96
C THR A 138 -24.88 -25.38 -6.52
#